data_AF-A0A5C4NIY4-F1
#
_entry.id   AF-A0A5C4NIY4-F1
#
_cell.length_a   1.000
_cell.length_b   1.000
_cell.length_c   1.000
_cell.angle_alpha   90.00
_cell.angle_beta   90.00
_cell.angle_gamma   90.00
#
_symmetry.space_group_name_H-M   'P 1'
#
loop_
_entity.id
_entity.type
_entity.pdbx_description
1 polymer ?
#
loop_
_entity_poly.entity_id
_entity_poly.type
_entity_poly.pdbx_seq_one_letter_code
_entity_poly.pdbx_strand_id
1 'polypeptide(L)'
;MTGDELRTRRRAVGLTQQQLAQQTGFTRDTVRYWECKAIVDTSEVAPRRFCEVLGVRGSSTPNARARGWGVTPGDIIPTAQAAALETRPSFVSVSVSSAPGSTQQPALCGARTRKGLSCRNKPEPGRTRCKFHGGKSTGPGTADGRARIAEAQRRRWAKWRALHDDVRCYIGNSEHLY
;
A
#
# COMPACT_ATOMS: atom_id res chain seq x y z
N MET A 1 4.21 11.39 -4.45
CA MET A 1 3.45 12.50 -3.82
C MET A 1 2.50 11.92 -2.77
N THR A 2 1.99 12.72 -1.85
CA THR A 2 0.94 12.29 -0.90
C THR A 2 -0.46 12.49 -1.49
N GLY A 3 -1.48 11.83 -0.94
CA GLY A 3 -2.87 12.03 -1.36
C GLY A 3 -3.39 13.44 -1.05
N ASP A 4 -2.92 14.05 0.05
CA ASP A 4 -3.25 15.43 0.40
C ASP A 4 -2.58 16.43 -0.55
N GLU A 5 -1.36 16.17 -1.03
CA GLU A 5 -0.72 16.95 -2.10
C GLU A 5 -1.55 16.90 -3.40
N LEU A 6 -2.06 15.71 -3.77
CA LEU A 6 -2.93 15.54 -4.93
C LEU A 6 -4.24 16.34 -4.77
N ARG A 7 -4.87 16.27 -3.59
CA ARG A 7 -6.08 17.04 -3.28
C ARG A 7 -5.84 18.54 -3.36
N THR A 8 -4.72 19.00 -2.81
CA THR A 8 -4.34 20.42 -2.80
C THR A 8 -4.15 20.94 -4.22
N ARG A 9 -3.44 20.17 -5.06
CA ARG A 9 -3.25 20.52 -6.47
C ARG A 9 -4.55 20.53 -7.26
N ARG A 10 -5.43 19.54 -7.06
CA ARG A 10 -6.76 19.52 -7.70
C ARG A 10 -7.57 20.77 -7.35
N ARG A 11 -7.58 21.15 -6.07
CA ARG A 11 -8.27 22.36 -5.61
C ARG A 11 -7.64 23.64 -6.15
N ALA A 12 -6.32 23.70 -6.26
CA ALA A 12 -5.61 24.85 -6.82
C ALA A 12 -5.97 25.10 -8.30
N VAL A 13 -6.22 24.04 -9.07
CA VAL A 13 -6.70 24.11 -10.47
C VAL A 13 -8.23 24.35 -10.55
N GLY A 14 -8.94 24.38 -9.42
CA GLY A 14 -10.38 24.62 -9.35
C GLY A 14 -11.25 23.43 -9.76
N LEU A 15 -10.68 22.23 -9.90
CA LEU A 15 -11.43 21.04 -10.28
C LEU A 15 -12.09 20.41 -9.06
N THR A 16 -13.33 19.96 -9.20
CA THR A 16 -13.98 19.03 -8.25
C THR A 16 -13.46 17.60 -8.45
N GLN A 17 -13.70 16.71 -7.49
CA GLN A 17 -13.34 15.29 -7.64
C GLN A 17 -14.06 14.64 -8.83
N GLN A 18 -15.32 15.02 -9.08
CA GLN A 18 -16.11 14.52 -10.21
C GLN A 18 -15.55 15.02 -11.54
N GLN A 19 -15.16 16.29 -11.63
CA GLN A 19 -14.58 16.86 -12.85
C GLN A 19 -13.22 16.22 -13.18
N LEU A 20 -12.35 16.02 -12.19
CA LEU A 20 -11.07 15.31 -12.41
C LEU A 20 -11.32 13.87 -12.88
N ALA A 21 -12.28 13.18 -12.28
CA ALA A 21 -12.66 11.83 -12.66
C ALA A 21 -13.16 11.77 -14.12
N GLN A 22 -14.06 12.69 -14.50
CA GLN A 22 -14.59 12.78 -15.87
C GLN A 22 -13.50 13.08 -16.90
N GLN A 23 -12.57 13.99 -16.60
CA GLN A 23 -11.47 14.35 -17.51
C GLN A 23 -10.44 13.21 -17.68
N THR A 24 -10.38 12.28 -16.74
CA THR A 24 -9.36 11.21 -16.71
C THR A 24 -9.92 9.83 -17.04
N GLY A 25 -11.25 9.72 -17.21
CA GLY A 25 -11.93 8.46 -17.49
C GLY A 25 -12.06 7.53 -16.28
N PHE A 26 -11.97 8.06 -15.06
CA PHE A 26 -12.14 7.30 -13.82
C PHE A 26 -13.43 7.67 -13.10
N THR A 27 -13.76 6.94 -12.02
CA THR A 27 -14.89 7.30 -11.15
C THR A 27 -14.43 8.28 -10.07
N ARG A 28 -15.38 9.05 -9.52
CA ARG A 28 -15.13 9.95 -8.37
C ARG A 28 -14.50 9.21 -7.20
N ASP A 29 -14.93 7.97 -6.95
CA ASP A 29 -14.44 7.18 -5.83
C ASP A 29 -12.99 6.74 -6.01
N THR A 30 -12.54 6.52 -7.26
CA THR A 30 -11.11 6.33 -7.57
C THR A 30 -10.30 7.56 -7.16
N VAL A 31 -10.76 8.76 -7.52
CA VAL A 31 -10.08 10.01 -7.11
C VAL A 31 -10.05 10.15 -5.59
N ARG A 32 -11.18 9.93 -4.92
CA ARG A 32 -11.27 9.96 -3.44
C ARG A 32 -10.31 8.96 -2.79
N TYR A 33 -10.26 7.73 -3.29
CA TYR A 33 -9.37 6.68 -2.80
C TYR A 33 -7.91 7.12 -2.84
N TRP A 34 -7.46 7.69 -3.97
CA TRP A 34 -6.09 8.17 -4.13
C TRP A 34 -5.79 9.41 -3.29
N GLU A 35 -6.74 10.35 -3.15
CA GLU A 35 -6.57 11.51 -2.25
C GLU A 35 -6.49 11.14 -0.76
N CYS A 36 -7.07 10.00 -0.35
CA CYS A 36 -7.01 9.54 1.04
C CYS A 36 -5.75 8.71 1.35
N LYS A 37 -4.92 8.36 0.36
CA LYS A 37 -3.70 7.59 0.61
C LYS A 37 -2.58 8.47 1.16
N ALA A 38 -1.88 7.94 2.16
CA ALA A 38 -0.67 8.56 2.68
C ALA A 38 0.44 8.68 1.62
N ILE A 39 0.55 7.68 0.74
CA ILE A 39 1.54 7.63 -0.35
C ILE A 39 0.81 7.31 -1.65
N VAL A 40 1.01 8.16 -2.66
CA VAL A 40 0.50 7.99 -4.02
C VAL A 40 1.70 7.76 -4.95
N ASP A 41 1.75 6.56 -5.52
CA ASP A 41 2.71 6.19 -6.57
C ASP A 41 2.24 6.79 -7.89
N THR A 42 3.01 7.74 -8.42
CA THR A 42 2.72 8.48 -9.65
C THR A 42 2.98 7.67 -10.91
N SER A 43 3.59 6.48 -10.80
CA SER A 43 3.78 5.54 -11.91
C SER A 43 2.52 4.72 -12.21
N GLU A 44 1.63 4.58 -11.23
CA GLU A 44 0.35 3.88 -11.41
C GLU A 44 -0.58 4.67 -12.35
N VAL A 45 -1.38 3.95 -13.13
CA VAL A 45 -2.17 4.53 -14.25
C VAL A 45 -3.06 5.69 -13.81
N ALA A 46 -3.79 5.53 -12.69
CA ALA A 46 -4.72 6.57 -12.22
C ALA A 46 -3.97 7.82 -11.71
N PRO A 47 -3.05 7.73 -10.74
CA PRO A 47 -2.21 8.86 -10.33
C PRO A 47 -1.47 9.54 -11.48
N ARG A 48 -0.95 8.78 -12.45
CA ARG A 48 -0.26 9.33 -13.62
C ARG A 48 -1.19 10.22 -14.44
N ARG A 49 -2.39 9.72 -14.77
CA ARG A 49 -3.43 10.48 -15.49
C ARG A 49 -3.91 11.71 -14.72
N PHE A 50 -4.03 11.61 -13.39
CA PHE A 50 -4.36 12.75 -12.56
C PHE A 50 -3.27 13.82 -12.63
N CYS A 51 -2.00 13.43 -12.56
CA CYS A 51 -0.87 14.35 -12.66
C CYS A 51 -0.79 15.03 -14.03
N GLU A 52 -1.06 14.28 -15.12
CA GLU A 52 -1.14 14.82 -16.49
C GLU A 52 -2.17 15.96 -16.57
N VAL A 53 -3.40 15.73 -16.07
CA VAL A 53 -4.48 16.74 -16.08
C VAL A 53 -4.19 17.92 -15.15
N LEU A 54 -3.58 17.66 -14.00
CA LEU A 54 -3.21 18.71 -13.04
C LEU A 54 -1.94 19.49 -13.44
N GLY A 55 -1.35 19.21 -14.61
CA GLY A 55 -0.15 19.89 -15.10
C GLY A 55 1.10 19.59 -14.25
N VAL A 56 1.08 18.52 -13.46
CA VAL A 56 2.20 18.11 -12.63
C VAL A 56 3.14 17.27 -13.50
N ARG A 57 4.17 17.91 -14.07
CA ARG A 57 5.26 17.18 -14.72
C ARG A 57 5.97 16.34 -13.65
N GLY A 58 6.12 15.05 -13.95
CA GLY A 58 6.33 13.97 -12.99
C GLY A 58 7.40 14.23 -11.93
N SER A 59 7.02 14.14 -10.66
CA SER A 59 7.97 14.04 -9.56
C SER A 59 8.41 12.59 -9.39
N SER A 60 9.72 12.43 -9.58
CA SER A 60 10.64 11.32 -9.30
C SER A 60 10.07 9.93 -9.00
N THR A 61 10.56 8.96 -9.77
CA THR A 61 10.70 7.58 -9.29
C THR A 61 11.37 7.57 -7.92
N PRO A 62 10.86 6.83 -6.93
CA PRO A 62 11.60 6.57 -5.71
C PRO A 62 12.89 5.82 -6.08
N ASN A 63 14.01 6.52 -6.06
CA ASN A 63 15.33 5.93 -6.12
C ASN A 63 15.51 5.08 -4.85
N ALA A 64 15.41 3.75 -4.97
CA ALA A 64 15.59 2.81 -3.86
C ALA A 64 17.02 2.82 -3.25
N ARG A 65 17.99 3.51 -3.86
CA ARG A 65 19.37 3.66 -3.37
C ARG A 65 19.56 4.88 -2.45
N ALA A 66 18.68 5.88 -2.48
CA ALA A 66 18.77 7.04 -1.60
C ALA A 66 17.87 6.82 -0.37
N ARG A 67 18.48 6.48 0.77
CA ARG A 67 17.79 6.42 2.07
C ARG A 67 17.46 7.84 2.60
N GLY A 68 16.78 8.68 1.81
CA GLY A 68 16.38 10.05 2.15
C GLY A 68 15.89 10.87 0.94
N TRP A 69 15.04 11.89 1.19
CA TRP A 69 14.50 12.81 0.18
C TRP A 69 15.56 13.86 -0.18
N GLY A 70 16.36 13.59 -1.23
CA GLY A 70 17.39 14.51 -1.71
C GLY A 70 17.06 15.07 -3.10
N VAL A 71 17.28 16.37 -3.25
CA VAL A 71 17.26 17.13 -4.52
C VAL A 71 18.21 16.45 -5.52
N THR A 72 17.77 16.22 -6.76
CA THR A 72 18.61 15.60 -7.79
C THR A 72 19.44 16.66 -8.52
N PRO A 73 20.57 16.30 -9.15
CA PRO A 73 21.39 17.25 -9.93
C PRO A 73 20.64 17.96 -11.06
N GLY A 74 19.49 17.44 -11.52
CA GLY A 74 18.63 18.09 -12.52
C GLY A 74 17.68 19.15 -11.97
N ASP A 75 17.54 19.24 -10.63
CA ASP A 75 16.73 20.24 -9.94
C ASP A 75 17.52 21.53 -9.62
N ILE A 76 18.81 21.56 -9.94
CA ILE A 76 19.67 22.74 -9.82
C ILE A 76 19.67 23.43 -11.19
N ILE A 77 18.92 24.53 -11.32
CA ILE A 77 19.03 25.44 -12.47
C ILE A 77 20.46 26.01 -12.45
N PRO A 78 21.31 25.78 -13.48
CA PRO A 78 22.63 26.36 -13.50
C PRO A 78 22.49 27.84 -13.88
N THR A 79 22.32 28.71 -12.89
CA THR A 79 22.67 30.12 -13.04
C THR A 79 24.19 30.19 -13.05
N ALA A 80 24.73 30.79 -14.11
CA ALA A 80 26.13 30.81 -14.50
C ALA A 80 27.16 31.01 -13.36
N GLN A 81 28.32 30.38 -13.56
CA GLN A 81 29.70 30.77 -13.16
C GLN A 81 30.46 29.79 -12.23
N ALA A 82 31.78 29.68 -12.53
CA ALA A 82 32.90 29.03 -11.83
C ALA A 82 33.02 27.50 -12.05
N ALA A 83 33.91 26.96 -12.89
CA ALA A 83 35.39 27.00 -12.90
C ALA A 83 36.07 26.24 -11.74
N ALA A 84 36.85 25.20 -12.10
CA ALA A 84 37.83 24.42 -11.31
C ALA A 84 37.23 23.54 -10.18
N LEU A 85 37.76 22.38 -9.80
CA LEU A 85 39.05 21.73 -10.00
C LEU A 85 38.84 20.22 -9.83
N GLU A 86 39.61 19.42 -10.57
CA GLU A 86 39.69 17.98 -10.44
C GLU A 86 40.21 17.58 -9.05
N THR A 87 39.52 16.67 -8.37
CA THR A 87 40.17 15.85 -7.34
C THR A 87 39.47 14.49 -7.27
N ARG A 88 40.14 13.47 -7.81
CA ARG A 88 39.73 12.06 -7.68
C ARG A 88 40.37 11.51 -6.39
N PRO A 89 39.63 11.10 -5.35
CA PRO A 89 40.23 10.36 -4.26
C PRO A 89 40.36 8.87 -4.64
N SER A 90 41.55 8.33 -4.43
CA SER A 90 41.93 6.93 -4.62
C SER A 90 41.16 6.03 -3.65
N PHE A 91 40.38 5.08 -4.18
CA PHE A 91 39.65 4.11 -3.36
C PHE A 91 40.63 3.07 -2.79
N VAL A 92 40.83 3.09 -1.47
CA VAL A 92 41.52 2.00 -0.75
C VAL A 92 40.50 0.90 -0.45
N SER A 93 40.72 -0.30 -0.99
CA SER A 93 39.91 -1.48 -0.68
C SER A 93 40.39 -2.12 0.62
N VAL A 94 39.61 -2.01 1.69
CA VAL A 94 39.80 -2.83 2.90
C VAL A 94 39.00 -4.13 2.73
N SER A 95 39.71 -5.25 2.66
CA SER A 95 39.13 -6.60 2.66
C SER A 95 38.96 -7.10 4.10
N VAL A 96 37.71 -7.20 4.56
CA VAL A 96 37.36 -7.83 5.84
C VAL A 96 37.05 -9.30 5.59
N SER A 97 37.96 -10.18 6.02
CA SER A 97 37.73 -11.62 6.07
C SER A 97 36.72 -11.95 7.18
N SER A 98 35.55 -12.47 6.82
CA SER A 98 34.54 -12.92 7.79
C SER A 98 34.70 -14.42 8.06
N ALA A 99 34.93 -14.78 9.33
CA ALA A 99 34.97 -16.16 9.80
C ALA A 99 33.56 -16.82 9.73
N PRO A 100 33.45 -18.16 9.54
CA PRO A 100 32.18 -18.85 9.44
C PRO A 100 31.59 -19.12 10.83
N GLY A 101 31.03 -18.10 11.45
CA GLY A 101 30.11 -18.27 12.58
C GLY A 101 28.74 -18.67 12.06
N SER A 102 28.29 -19.88 12.38
CA SER A 102 27.00 -20.45 12.01
C SER A 102 25.83 -19.57 12.48
N THR A 103 25.47 -18.57 11.69
CA THR A 103 24.15 -17.95 11.77
C THR A 103 23.19 -18.94 11.13
N GLN A 104 22.60 -19.82 11.93
CA GLN A 104 21.42 -20.54 11.48
C GLN A 104 20.43 -19.47 11.04
N GLN A 105 20.25 -19.35 9.72
CA GLN A 105 19.26 -18.48 9.11
C GLN A 105 17.94 -18.76 9.85
N PRO A 106 17.21 -17.73 10.33
CA PRO A 106 15.96 -17.96 11.04
C PRO A 106 15.07 -18.81 10.14
N ALA A 107 14.73 -20.01 10.62
CA ALA A 107 14.00 -21.01 9.84
C ALA A 107 12.79 -20.33 9.20
N LEU A 108 12.75 -20.27 7.86
CA LEU A 108 11.61 -19.68 7.15
C LEU A 108 10.45 -20.67 7.18
N CYS A 109 9.22 -20.17 7.04
CA CYS A 109 8.01 -21.00 7.07
C CYS A 109 8.04 -22.17 6.06
N GLY A 110 8.64 -21.98 4.88
CA GLY A 110 8.88 -23.05 3.90
C GLY A 110 7.64 -23.63 3.21
N ALA A 111 6.42 -23.31 3.66
CA ALA A 111 5.18 -23.83 3.10
C ALA A 111 5.01 -23.46 1.61
N ARG A 112 4.47 -24.39 0.80
CA ARG A 112 4.21 -24.12 -0.62
C ARG A 112 3.08 -23.09 -0.77
N THR A 113 3.42 -21.95 -1.36
CA THR A 113 2.47 -20.89 -1.67
C THR A 113 1.62 -21.24 -2.89
N ARG A 114 0.52 -20.50 -3.12
CA ARG A 114 -0.31 -20.65 -4.33
C ARG A 114 0.48 -20.53 -5.63
N LYS A 115 1.59 -19.78 -5.63
CA LYS A 115 2.48 -19.60 -6.78
C LYS A 115 3.49 -20.76 -6.96
N GLY A 116 3.40 -21.82 -6.15
CA GLY A 116 4.31 -22.96 -6.19
C GLY A 116 5.66 -22.75 -5.50
N LEU A 117 5.97 -21.54 -5.07
CA LEU A 117 7.21 -21.19 -4.37
C LEU A 117 7.12 -21.43 -2.86
N SER A 118 8.24 -21.60 -2.18
CA SER A 118 8.30 -21.73 -0.72
C SER A 118 8.02 -20.39 -0.01
N CYS A 119 7.31 -20.47 1.11
CA CYS A 119 6.95 -19.30 1.91
C CYS A 119 8.18 -18.74 2.62
N ARG A 120 8.49 -17.46 2.35
CA ARG A 120 9.63 -16.73 2.94
C ARG A 120 9.30 -15.97 4.22
N ASN A 121 8.10 -16.14 4.78
CA ASN A 121 7.74 -15.48 6.02
C ASN A 121 8.38 -16.17 7.23
N LYS A 122 8.68 -15.38 8.26
CA LYS A 122 9.12 -15.89 9.56
C LYS A 122 7.99 -16.72 10.21
N PRO A 123 8.30 -17.87 10.81
CA PRO A 123 7.38 -18.60 11.65
C PRO A 123 6.93 -17.78 12.85
N GLU A 124 5.77 -18.13 13.39
CA GLU A 124 5.37 -17.63 14.70
C GLU A 124 6.29 -18.22 15.78
N PRO A 125 6.60 -17.49 16.87
CA PRO A 125 7.38 -18.03 17.98
C PRO A 125 6.81 -19.37 18.47
N GLY A 126 7.68 -20.38 18.62
CA GLY A 126 7.27 -21.73 19.03
C GLY A 126 6.55 -22.57 17.96
N ARG A 127 6.49 -22.10 16.71
CA ARG A 127 5.92 -22.85 15.57
C ARG A 127 6.91 -22.91 14.41
N THR A 128 6.72 -23.90 13.53
CA THR A 128 7.53 -24.06 12.31
C THR A 128 6.97 -23.32 11.10
N ARG A 129 5.73 -22.79 11.17
CA ARG A 129 5.03 -22.11 10.08
C ARG A 129 4.58 -20.71 10.47
N CYS A 130 4.47 -19.81 9.49
CA CYS A 130 4.00 -18.43 9.70
C CYS A 130 2.48 -18.38 9.89
N LYS A 131 1.95 -17.23 10.35
CA LYS A 131 0.50 -17.00 10.50
C LYS A 131 -0.38 -17.38 9.31
N PHE A 132 0.15 -17.31 8.08
CA PHE A 132 -0.61 -17.62 6.87
C PHE A 132 -0.66 -19.11 6.54
N HIS A 133 0.29 -19.90 7.04
CA HIS A 133 0.40 -21.33 6.77
C HIS A 133 0.33 -22.17 8.07
N GLY A 134 0.01 -21.53 9.20
CA GLY A 134 -0.03 -22.11 10.54
C GLY A 134 -1.30 -22.90 10.83
N GLY A 135 -1.66 -23.82 9.94
CA GLY A 135 -2.76 -24.78 10.12
C GLY A 135 -4.16 -24.17 10.26
N LYS A 136 -5.19 -25.00 10.07
CA LYS A 136 -6.56 -24.66 10.49
C LYS A 136 -6.61 -24.81 12.01
N SER A 137 -7.12 -23.82 12.73
CA SER A 137 -7.53 -24.05 14.12
C SER A 137 -8.55 -25.19 14.13
N THR A 138 -8.34 -26.20 14.96
CA THR A 138 -9.23 -27.39 15.03
C THR A 138 -10.65 -27.04 15.49
N GLY A 139 -10.90 -25.80 15.90
CA GLY A 139 -12.15 -25.36 16.49
C GLY A 139 -12.36 -25.92 17.89
N PRO A 140 -13.47 -25.57 18.57
CA PRO A 140 -13.81 -26.15 19.86
C PRO A 140 -14.21 -27.62 19.71
N GLY A 141 -13.47 -28.51 20.39
CA GLY A 141 -13.77 -29.95 20.41
C GLY A 141 -15.02 -30.31 21.21
N THR A 142 -15.44 -29.48 22.17
CA THR A 142 -16.56 -29.77 23.07
C THR A 142 -17.90 -29.20 22.58
N ALA A 143 -19.00 -29.82 22.99
CA ALA A 143 -20.35 -29.33 22.68
C ALA A 143 -20.59 -27.93 23.24
N ASP A 144 -20.20 -27.69 24.50
CA ASP A 144 -20.29 -26.37 25.14
C ASP A 144 -19.49 -25.30 24.39
N GLY A 145 -18.28 -25.66 23.94
CA GLY A 145 -17.45 -24.75 23.16
C GLY A 145 -18.12 -24.36 21.83
N ARG A 146 -18.75 -25.32 21.15
CA ARG A 146 -19.54 -25.03 19.94
C ARG A 146 -20.76 -24.16 20.25
N ALA A 147 -21.48 -24.44 21.33
CA ALA A 147 -22.65 -23.68 21.75
C ALA A 147 -22.32 -22.22 22.04
N ARG A 148 -21.21 -21.96 22.75
CA ARG A 148 -20.72 -20.60 23.03
C ARG A 148 -20.40 -19.83 21.74
N ILE A 149 -19.70 -20.46 20.79
CA ILE A 149 -19.40 -19.82 19.49
C ILE A 149 -20.68 -19.53 18.70
N ALA A 150 -21.63 -20.47 18.67
CA ALA A 150 -22.90 -20.29 17.98
C ALA A 150 -23.73 -19.15 18.59
N GLU A 151 -23.79 -19.05 19.91
CA GLU A 151 -24.46 -17.95 20.61
C GLU A 151 -23.78 -16.59 20.32
N ALA A 152 -22.45 -16.53 20.35
CA ALA A 152 -21.71 -15.33 20.00
C ALA A 152 -21.98 -14.88 18.56
N GLN A 153 -22.05 -15.82 17.61
CA GLN A 153 -22.44 -15.52 16.23
C GLN A 153 -23.87 -14.98 16.16
N ARG A 154 -24.85 -15.64 16.80
CA ARG A 154 -26.26 -15.16 16.83
C ARG A 154 -26.35 -13.72 17.35
N ARG A 155 -25.67 -13.40 18.46
CA ARG A 155 -25.62 -12.03 19.01
C ARG A 155 -25.04 -11.03 18.03
N ARG A 156 -23.95 -11.36 17.34
CA ARG A 156 -23.33 -10.49 16.33
C ARG A 156 -24.29 -10.20 15.17
N TRP A 157 -24.94 -11.23 14.63
CA TRP A 157 -25.88 -11.08 13.53
C TRP A 157 -27.16 -10.34 13.94
N ALA A 158 -27.63 -10.50 15.19
CA ALA A 158 -28.73 -9.71 15.72
C ALA A 158 -28.38 -8.22 15.78
N LYS A 159 -27.19 -7.87 16.30
CA LYS A 159 -26.69 -6.48 16.29
C LYS A 159 -26.54 -5.93 14.89
N TRP A 160 -25.95 -6.69 13.96
CA TRP A 160 -25.78 -6.26 12.57
C TRP A 160 -27.14 -5.99 11.90
N ARG A 161 -28.13 -6.88 12.08
CA ARG A 161 -29.49 -6.69 11.57
C ARG A 161 -30.16 -5.46 12.17
N ALA A 162 -30.11 -5.28 13.49
CA ALA A 162 -30.67 -4.09 14.13
C ALA A 162 -30.07 -2.78 13.60
N LEU A 163 -28.76 -2.75 13.30
CA LEU A 163 -28.10 -1.59 12.70
C LEU A 163 -28.44 -1.38 11.21
N HIS A 164 -28.78 -2.44 10.47
CA HIS A 164 -29.00 -2.37 9.00
C HIS A 164 -30.48 -2.46 8.60
N ASP A 165 -31.39 -2.85 9.48
CA ASP A 165 -32.83 -2.73 9.27
C ASP A 165 -33.26 -1.25 9.25
N ASP A 166 -32.52 -0.37 9.91
CA ASP A 166 -32.71 1.10 9.87
C ASP A 166 -32.29 1.72 8.50
N VAL A 167 -31.50 0.99 7.70
CA VAL A 167 -30.97 1.45 6.39
C VAL A 167 -31.71 0.81 5.21
N ARG A 168 -32.61 -0.16 5.46
CA ARG A 168 -33.35 -0.86 4.40
C ARG A 168 -34.39 0.02 3.70
N CYS A 169 -34.72 1.18 4.26
CA CYS A 169 -35.68 2.13 3.69
C CYS A 169 -35.12 2.97 2.51
N TYR A 170 -33.79 3.04 2.30
CA TYR A 170 -33.20 4.04 1.37
C TYR A 170 -32.67 3.52 0.02
N ILE A 171 -32.71 2.22 -0.27
CA ILE A 171 -32.18 1.67 -1.55
C ILE A 171 -33.12 0.61 -2.17
N GLY A 172 -34.43 0.85 -2.11
CA GLY A 172 -35.44 -0.09 -2.61
C GLY A 172 -36.68 0.58 -3.18
N ASN A 173 -36.52 1.50 -4.14
CA ASN A 173 -37.54 1.84 -5.14
C ASN A 173 -36.88 2.61 -6.29
N SER A 174 -36.27 1.89 -7.22
CA SER A 174 -36.06 2.35 -8.60
C SER A 174 -36.73 1.32 -9.49
N GLU A 175 -38.03 1.48 -9.66
CA GLU A 175 -38.80 0.71 -10.63
C GLU A 175 -38.22 0.94 -12.03
N HIS A 176 -37.91 -0.17 -12.67
CA HIS A 176 -37.65 -0.28 -14.10
C HIS A 176 -38.89 0.24 -14.85
N LEU A 177 -38.76 1.37 -15.54
CA LEU A 177 -39.63 1.69 -16.67
C LEU A 177 -38.77 1.65 -17.93
N TYR A 178 -39.23 0.80 -18.85
CA TYR A 178 -38.72 0.59 -20.19
C TYR A 178 -38.62 1.90 -21.00
#